data_AF-A0A151ESN0-F1
#
_entry.id   AF-A0A151ESN0-F1
#
_cell.length_a   1.000
_cell.length_b   1.000
_cell.length_c   1.000
_cell.angle_alpha   90.00
_cell.angle_beta   90.00
_cell.angle_gamma   90.00
#
_symmetry.space_group_name_H-M   'P 1'
#
loop_
_entity.id
_entity.type
_entity.pdbx_description
1 polymer ?
#
loop_
_entity_poly.entity_id
_entity_poly.type
_entity_poly.pdbx_seq_one_letter_code
_entity_poly.pdbx_strand_id
1 'polypeptide(L)'
;MKVFGLVILALMVSMLPVQQQVEGRILIDVGHSSQDVQRILNDVVDYLEIKYYYVEFTKTIMYLDPYDVLVIAIPTQPFTEEELASIKRFVENGGGLLLLGESGVLSSKNVEDFNVLAGYYGIKFQRDVVVDPENNLTLDKPYPEIPIIENFANHPATRNVQRIFLVSGCSLQLSSSAKKLAWGGEETYGDRLSEIYGYGGGSYEPGLEKRGEELVIMACAESEKGRIVAMGDTSLFRGKAASGSPWPQDPLEYLDHKRLALNIVNWLSVKGKIERASELIDEAESLIEQGRYQEAKDILEDLRSISQQAEDAGTTRQVAVLLFIATKGAEADQLVTEGESYLEDLNCEEASIYFEEALTVYRSIGDEERAEKCLDLLTECGDTTALLQKADLLLEEGKELKGEGKYAEALQRIEEAKPMYEQLEIARRVDECNTLIEELRRNRLVLAVILVITTVIIAALILWRRSKRYEEIYPPPK
;
A
#
# COMPACT_ATOMS: atom_id res chain seq x y z
N MET A 1 -5.28 38.32 -4.90
CA MET A 1 -4.52 37.82 -3.72
C MET A 1 -4.74 36.33 -3.45
N LYS A 2 -5.97 35.79 -3.51
CA LYS A 2 -6.24 34.36 -3.23
C LYS A 2 -5.52 33.37 -4.17
N VAL A 3 -5.46 33.66 -5.48
CA VAL A 3 -4.78 32.80 -6.47
C VAL A 3 -3.26 32.78 -6.27
N PHE A 4 -2.68 33.91 -5.85
CA PHE A 4 -1.24 34.02 -5.60
C PHE A 4 -0.81 33.25 -4.33
N GLY A 5 -1.68 33.21 -3.31
CA GLY A 5 -1.46 32.40 -2.11
C GLY A 5 -1.49 30.89 -2.38
N LEU A 6 -2.40 30.43 -3.26
CA LEU A 6 -2.50 29.03 -3.68
C LEU A 6 -1.27 28.56 -4.47
N VAL A 7 -0.73 29.40 -5.36
CA VAL A 7 0.48 29.07 -6.13
C VAL A 7 1.73 29.04 -5.25
N ILE A 8 1.85 29.94 -4.27
CA ILE A 8 2.95 29.93 -3.31
C ILE A 8 2.86 28.72 -2.37
N LEU A 9 1.65 28.34 -1.94
CA LEU A 9 1.44 27.14 -1.12
C LEU A 9 1.78 25.86 -1.89
N ALA A 10 1.37 25.75 -3.16
CA ALA A 10 1.73 24.62 -4.02
C ALA A 10 3.25 24.54 -4.28
N LEU A 11 3.92 25.69 -4.46
CA LEU A 11 5.38 25.75 -4.59
C LEU A 11 6.09 25.39 -3.27
N MET A 12 5.58 25.82 -2.11
CA MET A 12 6.14 25.44 -0.81
C MET A 12 5.96 23.95 -0.50
N VAL A 13 4.83 23.34 -0.87
CA VAL A 13 4.62 21.88 -0.74
C VAL A 13 5.58 21.11 -1.65
N SER A 14 5.90 21.64 -2.84
CA SER A 14 6.90 21.05 -3.74
C SER A 14 8.36 21.27 -3.32
N MET A 15 8.62 22.13 -2.32
CA MET A 15 9.94 22.42 -1.76
C MET A 15 10.16 21.82 -0.37
N LEU A 16 9.17 21.11 0.20
CA LEU A 16 9.47 20.17 1.25
C LEU A 16 10.41 19.11 0.65
N PRO A 17 11.56 18.81 1.27
CA PRO A 17 12.33 17.67 0.83
C PRO A 17 11.39 16.48 0.86
N VAL A 18 11.09 15.90 -0.32
CA VAL A 18 10.55 14.53 -0.36
C VAL A 18 11.55 13.76 0.48
N GLN A 19 11.13 13.33 1.67
CA GLN A 19 11.96 12.53 2.54
C GLN A 19 12.10 11.19 1.81
N GLN A 20 13.12 11.14 0.94
CA GLN A 20 13.28 10.07 -0.02
C GLN A 20 13.47 8.80 0.78
N GLN A 21 12.52 7.89 0.62
CA GLN A 21 12.42 6.68 1.41
C GLN A 21 13.69 5.84 1.20
N VAL A 22 14.37 5.52 2.30
CA VAL A 22 15.54 4.64 2.28
C VAL A 22 15.08 3.24 1.85
N GLU A 23 15.70 2.70 0.80
CA GLU A 23 15.41 1.37 0.24
C GLU A 23 15.90 0.22 1.13
N GLY A 24 16.92 0.49 1.94
CA GLY A 24 17.43 -0.42 2.95
C GLY A 24 18.73 0.11 3.58
N ARG A 25 19.14 -0.52 4.67
CA ARG A 25 20.33 -0.20 5.45
C ARG A 25 21.34 -1.34 5.37
N ILE A 26 22.57 -1.02 5.03
CA ILE A 26 23.65 -1.98 4.79
C ILE A 26 24.77 -1.68 5.78
N LEU A 27 25.20 -2.71 6.51
CA LEU A 27 26.37 -2.67 7.37
C LEU A 27 27.51 -3.44 6.69
N ILE A 28 28.67 -2.83 6.56
CA ILE A 28 29.85 -3.46 5.96
C ILE A 28 30.92 -3.65 7.04
N ASP A 29 31.35 -4.89 7.24
CA ASP A 29 32.46 -5.20 8.13
C ASP A 29 33.81 -4.77 7.52
N VAL A 30 34.56 -3.98 8.28
CA VAL A 30 35.96 -3.60 8.01
C VAL A 30 36.88 -3.98 9.16
N GLY A 31 36.37 -4.69 10.18
CA GLY A 31 37.12 -5.12 11.36
C GLY A 31 37.91 -6.40 11.15
N HIS A 32 37.42 -7.31 10.29
CA HIS A 32 37.99 -8.66 10.16
C HIS A 32 38.92 -8.82 8.96
N SER A 33 39.00 -7.84 8.05
CA SER A 33 39.94 -7.89 6.92
C SER A 33 41.21 -7.09 7.21
N SER A 34 42.35 -7.63 6.76
CA SER A 34 43.63 -6.93 6.69
C SER A 34 43.73 -6.04 5.44
N GLN A 35 42.81 -6.23 4.48
CA GLN A 35 42.67 -5.36 3.32
C GLN A 35 41.78 -4.17 3.66
N ASP A 36 41.97 -3.07 2.92
CA ASP A 36 41.15 -1.87 3.04
C ASP A 36 39.80 -2.08 2.34
N VAL A 37 38.89 -2.80 2.99
CA VAL A 37 37.55 -3.15 2.47
C VAL A 37 36.74 -1.89 2.16
N GLN A 38 36.86 -0.84 2.98
CA GLN A 38 36.19 0.44 2.72
C GLN A 38 36.64 1.02 1.38
N ARG A 39 37.95 1.10 1.14
CA ARG A 39 38.48 1.57 -0.16
C ARG A 39 38.10 0.65 -1.31
N ILE A 40 38.04 -0.67 -1.09
CA ILE A 40 37.64 -1.64 -2.12
C ILE A 40 36.20 -1.38 -2.54
N LEU A 41 35.26 -1.27 -1.60
CA LEU A 41 33.83 -1.21 -1.86
C LEU A 41 33.29 0.21 -2.09
N ASN A 42 34.10 1.26 -1.94
CA ASN A 42 33.62 2.65 -1.95
C ASN A 42 32.78 3.00 -3.19
N ASP A 43 33.22 2.62 -4.39
CA ASP A 43 32.54 3.02 -5.63
C ASP A 43 31.19 2.29 -5.80
N VAL A 44 31.05 1.06 -5.29
CA VAL A 44 29.73 0.41 -5.24
C VAL A 44 28.85 1.01 -4.14
N VAL A 45 29.43 1.44 -3.02
CA VAL A 45 28.70 2.14 -1.97
C VAL A 45 28.13 3.44 -2.50
N ASP A 46 28.92 4.27 -3.18
CA ASP A 46 28.46 5.50 -3.84
C ASP A 46 27.29 5.20 -4.80
N TYR A 47 27.40 4.11 -5.58
CA TYR A 47 26.33 3.67 -6.47
C TYR A 47 25.06 3.24 -5.72
N LEU A 48 25.18 2.52 -4.61
CA LEU A 48 24.05 2.07 -3.79
C LEU A 48 23.37 3.23 -3.05
N GLU A 49 24.13 4.23 -2.59
CA GLU A 49 23.60 5.45 -1.99
C GLU A 49 22.79 6.28 -2.99
N ILE A 50 23.26 6.37 -4.25
CA ILE A 50 22.47 6.96 -5.35
C ILE A 50 21.16 6.15 -5.60
N LYS A 51 21.15 4.87 -5.25
CA LYS A 51 19.96 3.99 -5.28
C LYS A 51 19.18 3.98 -3.96
N TYR A 52 19.40 4.98 -3.09
CA TYR A 52 18.67 5.21 -1.85
C TYR A 52 18.91 4.17 -0.76
N TYR A 53 20.01 3.42 -0.83
CA TYR A 53 20.48 2.62 0.30
C TYR A 53 21.30 3.49 1.26
N TYR A 54 21.16 3.22 2.55
CA TYR A 54 22.04 3.79 3.56
C TYR A 54 23.15 2.78 3.88
N VAL A 55 24.41 3.17 3.78
CA VAL A 55 25.55 2.27 4.01
C VAL A 55 26.41 2.77 5.17
N GLU A 56 26.79 1.86 6.06
CA GLU A 56 27.68 2.15 7.19
C GLU A 56 28.82 1.12 7.25
N PHE A 57 30.02 1.57 7.57
CA PHE A 57 31.18 0.72 7.82
C PHE A 57 31.40 0.54 9.32
N THR A 58 31.65 -0.69 9.76
CA THR A 58 31.87 -1.02 11.18
C THR A 58 33.10 -1.88 11.39
N LYS A 59 33.68 -1.80 12.59
CA LYS A 59 34.72 -2.73 13.07
C LYS A 59 34.18 -3.80 14.02
N THR A 60 32.88 -3.77 14.33
CA THR A 60 32.25 -4.62 15.33
C THR A 60 30.92 -5.18 14.82
N ILE A 61 30.68 -6.48 15.00
CA ILE A 61 29.49 -7.19 14.50
C ILE A 61 28.56 -7.63 15.67
N MET A 62 27.96 -6.65 16.38
CA MET A 62 27.13 -6.93 17.58
C MET A 62 25.71 -6.35 17.53
N TYR A 63 25.50 -5.22 16.84
CA TYR A 63 24.22 -4.49 16.81
C TYR A 63 23.64 -4.44 15.40
N LEU A 64 23.11 -5.57 14.93
CA LEU A 64 22.67 -5.75 13.54
C LEU A 64 21.19 -5.43 13.31
N ASP A 65 20.39 -5.26 14.36
CA ASP A 65 18.92 -5.07 14.25
C ASP A 65 18.50 -3.89 13.37
N PRO A 66 19.16 -2.72 13.38
CA PRO A 66 18.77 -1.59 12.54
C PRO A 66 19.09 -1.75 11.04
N TYR A 67 19.79 -2.81 10.64
CA TYR A 67 20.25 -3.02 9.27
C TYR A 67 19.45 -4.13 8.59
N ASP A 68 19.42 -4.08 7.26
CA ASP A 68 18.79 -5.07 6.40
C ASP A 68 19.81 -6.05 5.84
N VAL A 69 21.03 -5.58 5.58
CA VAL A 69 22.10 -6.39 4.98
C VAL A 69 23.39 -6.23 5.79
N LEU A 70 24.05 -7.35 6.08
CA LEU A 70 25.43 -7.40 6.54
C LEU A 70 26.34 -7.87 5.39
N VAL A 71 27.40 -7.13 5.10
CA VAL A 71 28.43 -7.51 4.13
C VAL A 71 29.71 -7.88 4.86
N ILE A 72 30.20 -9.09 4.60
CA ILE A 72 31.49 -9.58 5.08
C ILE A 72 32.34 -9.88 3.86
N ALA A 73 33.41 -9.09 3.68
CA ALA A 73 34.30 -9.20 2.54
C ALA A 73 35.71 -9.59 3.00
N ILE A 74 36.25 -10.66 2.40
CA ILE A 74 37.63 -11.12 2.55
C ILE A 74 38.14 -11.08 4.00
N PRO A 75 37.44 -11.74 4.96
CA PRO A 75 37.89 -11.78 6.33
C PRO A 75 39.21 -12.54 6.44
N THR A 76 40.13 -11.97 7.19
CA THR A 76 41.47 -12.52 7.48
C THR A 76 41.70 -12.79 8.96
N GLN A 77 40.67 -12.56 9.78
CA GLN A 77 40.65 -12.83 11.20
C GLN A 77 39.41 -13.68 11.51
N PRO A 78 39.50 -14.62 12.48
CA PRO A 78 38.36 -15.39 12.92
C PRO A 78 37.31 -14.51 13.60
N PHE A 79 36.06 -14.94 13.54
CA PHE A 79 34.96 -14.35 14.31
C PHE A 79 34.90 -14.99 15.70
N THR A 80 34.54 -14.19 16.69
CA THR A 80 34.23 -14.67 18.04
C THR A 80 32.91 -15.45 18.07
N GLU A 81 32.69 -16.24 19.14
CA GLU A 81 31.43 -16.98 19.30
C GLU A 81 30.22 -16.02 19.40
N GLU A 82 30.42 -14.87 20.06
CA GLU A 82 29.40 -13.83 20.19
C GLU A 82 29.04 -13.19 18.85
N GLU A 83 30.02 -12.92 17.99
CA GLU A 83 29.79 -12.39 16.64
C GLU A 83 29.07 -13.41 15.76
N LEU A 84 29.50 -14.67 15.78
CA LEU A 84 28.81 -15.74 15.05
C LEU A 84 27.35 -15.89 15.51
N ALA A 85 27.09 -15.82 16.82
CA ALA A 85 25.74 -15.85 17.37
C ALA A 85 24.91 -14.62 16.96
N SER A 86 25.53 -13.44 16.93
CA SER A 86 24.91 -12.19 16.48
C SER A 86 24.50 -12.26 15.00
N ILE A 87 25.41 -12.71 14.13
CA ILE A 87 25.14 -12.90 12.69
C ILE A 87 24.04 -13.93 12.47
N LYS A 88 24.08 -15.06 13.19
CA LYS A 88 23.06 -16.09 13.08
C LYS A 88 21.67 -15.56 13.46
N ARG A 89 21.55 -14.88 14.61
CA ARG A 89 20.28 -14.27 15.04
C ARG A 89 19.78 -13.23 14.03
N PHE A 90 20.70 -12.44 13.47
CA PHE A 90 20.36 -11.45 12.44
C PHE A 90 19.73 -12.10 11.20
N VAL A 91 20.32 -13.18 10.69
CA VAL A 91 19.78 -13.94 9.56
C VAL A 91 18.45 -14.62 9.93
N GLU A 92 18.35 -15.24 11.12
CA GLU A 92 17.10 -15.84 11.61
C GLU A 92 15.94 -14.84 11.68
N ASN A 93 16.25 -13.57 11.99
CA ASN A 93 15.32 -12.45 12.05
C ASN A 93 15.03 -11.79 10.68
N GLY A 94 15.49 -12.37 9.58
CA GLY A 94 15.20 -11.87 8.22
C GLY A 94 16.31 -11.05 7.57
N GLY A 95 17.43 -10.84 8.27
CA GLY A 95 18.58 -10.12 7.75
C GLY A 95 19.22 -10.82 6.55
N GLY A 96 19.70 -10.02 5.59
CA GLY A 96 20.45 -10.46 4.43
C GLY A 96 21.95 -10.53 4.71
N LEU A 97 22.63 -11.60 4.29
CA LEU A 97 24.07 -11.77 4.43
C LEU A 97 24.75 -11.85 3.07
N LEU A 98 25.68 -10.95 2.80
CA LEU A 98 26.56 -10.99 1.63
C LEU A 98 27.97 -11.40 2.04
N LEU A 99 28.43 -12.55 1.55
CA LEU A 99 29.74 -13.12 1.82
C LEU A 99 30.62 -13.04 0.57
N LEU A 100 31.71 -12.29 0.64
CA LEU A 100 32.64 -12.13 -0.49
C LEU A 100 34.01 -12.74 -0.15
N GLY A 101 34.45 -13.69 -0.96
CA GLY A 101 35.78 -14.29 -0.90
C GLY A 101 36.74 -13.71 -1.95
N GLU A 102 38.01 -14.07 -1.86
CA GLU A 102 39.00 -13.79 -2.92
C GLU A 102 40.20 -14.73 -2.70
N SER A 103 40.63 -15.44 -3.74
CA SER A 103 41.72 -16.41 -3.62
C SER A 103 43.05 -15.76 -3.25
N GLY A 104 43.29 -14.51 -3.67
CA GLY A 104 44.54 -13.81 -3.37
C GLY A 104 44.74 -13.45 -1.89
N VAL A 105 43.66 -13.50 -1.09
CA VAL A 105 43.66 -13.12 0.33
C VAL A 105 43.36 -14.32 1.23
N LEU A 106 42.55 -15.28 0.76
CA LEU A 106 42.14 -16.45 1.52
C LEU A 106 43.25 -17.52 1.56
N SER A 107 44.08 -17.45 2.59
CA SER A 107 45.01 -18.54 2.95
C SER A 107 44.30 -19.71 3.65
N SER A 108 45.00 -20.84 3.81
CA SER A 108 44.48 -22.05 4.49
C SER A 108 43.83 -21.78 5.86
N LYS A 109 44.45 -20.94 6.70
CA LYS A 109 43.90 -20.64 8.02
C LYS A 109 42.64 -19.77 7.93
N ASN A 110 42.72 -18.67 7.20
CA ASN A 110 41.63 -17.69 7.18
C ASN A 110 40.43 -18.20 6.37
N VAL A 111 40.64 -19.04 5.36
CA VAL A 111 39.54 -19.69 4.64
C VAL A 111 38.82 -20.71 5.50
N GLU A 112 39.51 -21.42 6.40
CA GLU A 112 38.87 -22.30 7.39
C GLU A 112 38.03 -21.48 8.37
N ASP A 113 38.58 -20.39 8.90
CA ASP A 113 37.87 -19.48 9.80
C ASP A 113 36.62 -18.86 9.13
N PHE A 114 36.73 -18.42 7.87
CA PHE A 114 35.59 -17.89 7.12
C PHE A 114 34.52 -18.96 6.85
N ASN A 115 34.96 -20.19 6.56
CA ASN A 115 34.07 -21.32 6.33
C ASN A 115 33.34 -21.80 7.60
N VAL A 116 33.77 -21.40 8.80
CA VAL A 116 32.95 -21.60 10.03
C VAL A 116 31.62 -20.88 9.89
N LEU A 117 31.63 -19.62 9.41
CA LEU A 117 30.42 -18.85 9.18
C LEU A 117 29.66 -19.33 7.94
N ALA A 118 30.33 -19.43 6.79
CA ALA A 118 29.67 -19.79 5.52
C ALA A 118 29.06 -21.20 5.57
N GLY A 119 29.70 -22.11 6.32
CA GLY A 119 29.27 -23.50 6.48
C GLY A 119 27.90 -23.66 7.14
N TYR A 120 27.47 -22.72 8.00
CA TYR A 120 26.11 -22.73 8.56
C TYR A 120 25.03 -22.67 7.48
N TYR A 121 25.35 -22.08 6.34
CA TYR A 121 24.44 -21.88 5.21
C TYR A 121 24.72 -22.86 4.05
N GLY A 122 25.50 -23.93 4.31
CA GLY A 122 25.80 -24.95 3.32
C GLY A 122 26.80 -24.52 2.24
N ILE A 123 27.52 -23.43 2.44
CA ILE A 123 28.46 -22.85 1.48
C ILE A 123 29.89 -22.97 2.02
N LYS A 124 30.82 -23.38 1.16
CA LYS A 124 32.25 -23.47 1.51
C LYS A 124 33.12 -22.87 0.40
N PHE A 125 33.82 -21.79 0.71
CA PHE A 125 34.85 -21.19 -0.13
C PHE A 125 36.00 -22.18 -0.31
N GLN A 126 36.39 -22.40 -1.56
CA GLN A 126 37.50 -23.28 -1.92
C GLN A 126 38.81 -22.50 -1.97
N ARG A 127 39.91 -23.24 -1.87
CA ARG A 127 41.26 -22.71 -2.05
C ARG A 127 41.74 -23.03 -3.46
N ASP A 128 41.20 -22.28 -4.41
CA ASP A 128 41.52 -22.31 -5.83
C ASP A 128 41.37 -20.91 -6.43
N VAL A 129 41.95 -20.71 -7.61
CA VAL A 129 41.74 -19.52 -8.44
C VAL A 129 40.91 -19.93 -9.65
N VAL A 130 39.80 -19.23 -9.90
CA VAL A 130 39.00 -19.44 -11.10
C VAL A 130 39.76 -18.88 -12.29
N VAL A 131 40.04 -19.74 -13.27
CA VAL A 131 40.76 -19.40 -14.50
C VAL A 131 39.99 -19.88 -15.72
N ASP A 132 40.08 -19.13 -16.81
CA ASP A 132 39.56 -19.51 -18.12
C ASP A 132 40.55 -19.13 -19.24
N PRO A 133 41.18 -20.11 -19.92
CA PRO A 133 42.16 -19.83 -20.96
C PRO A 133 41.55 -19.24 -22.24
N GLU A 134 40.24 -19.39 -22.47
CA GLU A 134 39.58 -19.00 -23.72
C GLU A 134 38.68 -17.78 -23.55
N ASN A 135 37.86 -17.74 -22.51
CA ASN A 135 36.89 -16.68 -22.25
C ASN A 135 37.32 -15.81 -21.07
N ASN A 136 38.29 -14.93 -21.31
CA ASN A 136 38.84 -14.03 -20.30
C ASN A 136 38.94 -12.58 -20.79
N LEU A 137 39.12 -11.68 -19.82
CA LEU A 137 39.26 -10.27 -20.12
C LEU A 137 40.60 -9.98 -20.80
N THR A 138 40.55 -9.25 -21.91
CA THR A 138 41.73 -8.68 -22.55
C THR A 138 41.83 -7.20 -22.21
N LEU A 139 42.89 -6.82 -21.49
CA LEU A 139 43.24 -5.41 -21.25
C LEU A 139 44.36 -5.03 -22.22
N ASP A 140 45.61 -5.00 -21.78
CA ASP A 140 46.78 -4.92 -22.66
C ASP A 140 47.18 -6.27 -23.27
N LYS A 141 46.79 -7.37 -22.62
CA LYS A 141 46.94 -8.76 -23.05
C LYS A 141 45.78 -9.59 -22.52
N PRO A 142 45.56 -10.84 -22.98
CA PRO A 142 44.62 -11.75 -22.33
C PRO A 142 45.11 -12.16 -20.93
N TYR A 143 44.16 -12.30 -20.00
CA TYR A 143 44.40 -12.63 -18.60
C TYR A 143 43.50 -13.80 -18.19
N PRO A 144 43.94 -15.06 -18.34
CA PRO A 144 43.12 -16.24 -17.99
C PRO A 144 42.58 -16.24 -16.55
N GLU A 145 43.27 -15.62 -15.61
CA GLU A 145 42.87 -15.42 -14.22
C GLU A 145 41.82 -14.31 -14.00
N ILE A 146 41.39 -13.67 -15.09
CA ILE A 146 40.26 -12.74 -15.15
C ILE A 146 39.18 -13.31 -16.08
N PRO A 147 38.57 -14.47 -15.73
CA PRO A 147 37.60 -15.15 -16.57
C PRO A 147 36.30 -14.35 -16.68
N ILE A 148 35.64 -14.43 -17.84
CA ILE A 148 34.31 -13.88 -18.07
C ILE A 148 33.28 -14.99 -17.81
N ILE A 149 32.34 -14.71 -16.92
CA ILE A 149 31.27 -15.63 -16.52
C ILE A 149 29.98 -15.20 -17.19
N GLU A 150 29.39 -16.12 -17.95
CA GLU A 150 28.16 -15.90 -18.72
C GLU A 150 27.01 -16.84 -18.30
N ASN A 151 27.30 -17.79 -17.41
CA ASN A 151 26.34 -18.77 -16.96
C ASN A 151 25.71 -18.36 -15.62
N PHE A 152 24.42 -18.02 -15.66
CA PHE A 152 23.65 -17.59 -14.50
C PHE A 152 22.36 -18.39 -14.35
N ALA A 153 21.97 -18.64 -13.10
CA ALA A 153 20.64 -19.16 -12.80
C ALA A 153 19.59 -18.09 -13.09
N ASN A 154 18.36 -18.51 -13.43
CA ASN A 154 17.22 -17.60 -13.46
C ASN A 154 16.79 -17.29 -12.02
N HIS A 155 17.24 -16.16 -11.48
CA HIS A 155 17.03 -15.78 -10.08
C HIS A 155 16.97 -14.24 -9.95
N PRO A 156 16.24 -13.67 -8.97
CA PRO A 156 16.17 -12.22 -8.77
C PRO A 156 17.56 -11.57 -8.65
N ALA A 157 18.47 -12.19 -7.88
CA ALA A 157 19.84 -11.71 -7.71
C ALA A 157 20.66 -11.65 -9.02
N THR A 158 20.31 -12.43 -10.05
CA THR A 158 21.02 -12.51 -11.34
C THR A 158 20.18 -12.01 -12.51
N ARG A 159 19.03 -11.37 -12.24
CA ARG A 159 18.07 -10.96 -13.27
C ARG A 159 18.71 -10.00 -14.27
N ASN A 160 18.61 -10.33 -15.56
CA ASN A 160 19.19 -9.55 -16.67
C ASN A 160 20.71 -9.32 -16.54
N VAL A 161 21.42 -10.18 -15.81
CA VAL A 161 22.89 -10.23 -15.80
C VAL A 161 23.28 -11.23 -16.90
N GLN A 162 24.01 -10.75 -17.89
CA GLN A 162 24.47 -11.59 -19.00
C GLN A 162 25.91 -11.97 -18.82
N ARG A 163 26.77 -11.03 -18.37
CA ARG A 163 28.20 -11.26 -18.25
C ARG A 163 28.81 -10.47 -17.10
N ILE A 164 29.75 -11.08 -16.40
CA ILE A 164 30.65 -10.44 -15.43
C ILE A 164 32.06 -11.00 -15.62
N PHE A 165 33.09 -10.39 -15.04
CA PHE A 165 34.41 -11.01 -14.92
C PHE A 165 34.81 -11.13 -13.44
N LEU A 166 35.70 -12.06 -13.11
CA LEU A 166 36.28 -12.18 -11.77
C LEU A 166 37.72 -11.65 -11.78
N VAL A 167 38.27 -11.25 -10.63
CA VAL A 167 39.70 -10.95 -10.52
C VAL A 167 40.25 -11.66 -9.28
N SER A 168 40.97 -12.77 -9.50
CA SER A 168 41.44 -13.64 -8.41
C SER A 168 40.30 -14.27 -7.60
N GLY A 169 39.17 -14.57 -8.26
CA GLY A 169 38.04 -15.25 -7.63
C GLY A 169 38.36 -16.70 -7.26
N CYS A 170 37.67 -17.24 -6.27
CA CYS A 170 37.70 -18.66 -5.88
C CYS A 170 36.34 -19.33 -6.16
N SER A 171 36.32 -20.65 -6.20
CA SER A 171 35.11 -21.43 -6.36
C SER A 171 34.42 -21.71 -5.01
N LEU A 172 33.17 -22.14 -5.09
CA LEU A 172 32.33 -22.52 -3.96
C LEU A 172 32.00 -24.01 -4.06
N GLN A 173 32.04 -24.68 -2.92
CA GLN A 173 31.42 -25.99 -2.75
C GLN A 173 30.11 -25.80 -2.01
N LEU A 174 29.05 -26.38 -2.57
CA LEU A 174 27.71 -26.32 -2.01
C LEU A 174 27.31 -27.64 -1.35
N SER A 175 26.48 -27.52 -0.32
CA SER A 175 25.86 -28.61 0.42
C SER A 175 24.48 -28.18 0.90
N SER A 176 23.70 -29.12 1.46
CA SER A 176 22.37 -28.84 2.00
C SER A 176 21.44 -28.19 0.95
N SER A 177 20.72 -27.14 1.30
CA SER A 177 19.77 -26.43 0.45
C SER A 177 20.37 -25.28 -0.37
N ALA A 178 21.70 -25.04 -0.28
CA ALA A 178 22.35 -23.97 -1.03
C ALA A 178 22.28 -24.22 -2.55
N LYS A 179 22.01 -23.17 -3.32
CA LYS A 179 21.81 -23.23 -4.77
C LYS A 179 22.85 -22.38 -5.48
N LYS A 180 23.40 -22.89 -6.58
CA LYS A 180 24.30 -22.10 -7.44
C LYS A 180 23.52 -20.99 -8.15
N LEU A 181 24.15 -19.83 -8.26
CA LEU A 181 23.66 -18.66 -8.99
C LEU A 181 24.51 -18.33 -10.22
N ALA A 182 25.82 -18.61 -10.18
CA ALA A 182 26.72 -18.49 -11.31
C ALA A 182 27.79 -19.60 -11.28
N TRP A 183 28.24 -20.05 -12.45
CA TRP A 183 29.24 -21.11 -12.59
C TRP A 183 30.12 -20.94 -13.84
N GLY A 184 31.23 -21.67 -13.91
CA GLY A 184 32.19 -21.60 -15.01
C GLY A 184 31.65 -22.07 -16.37
N GLY A 185 32.24 -21.58 -17.45
CA GLY A 185 32.06 -22.10 -18.81
C GLY A 185 32.84 -23.40 -19.04
N GLU A 186 32.66 -24.04 -20.20
CA GLU A 186 33.23 -25.37 -20.49
C GLU A 186 34.74 -25.45 -20.22
N GLU A 187 35.51 -24.40 -20.51
CA GLU A 187 36.96 -24.32 -20.28
C GLU A 187 37.35 -23.65 -18.95
N THR A 188 36.40 -23.17 -18.15
CA THR A 188 36.70 -22.52 -16.86
C THR A 188 36.93 -23.58 -15.78
N TYR A 189 38.04 -23.52 -15.04
CA TYR A 189 38.36 -24.41 -13.93
C TYR A 189 38.91 -23.67 -12.71
N GLY A 190 38.86 -24.34 -11.55
CA GLY A 190 39.44 -23.84 -10.30
C GLY A 190 40.85 -24.39 -10.12
N ASP A 191 41.85 -23.58 -10.44
CA ASP A 191 43.27 -23.91 -10.31
C ASP A 191 43.69 -23.92 -8.84
N ARG A 192 44.03 -25.11 -8.33
CA ARG A 192 44.45 -25.31 -6.93
C ARG A 192 45.95 -25.12 -6.72
N LEU A 193 46.71 -24.98 -7.80
CA LEU A 193 48.16 -24.92 -7.84
C LEU A 193 48.65 -23.56 -8.34
N SER A 194 47.76 -22.56 -8.45
CA SER A 194 48.07 -21.18 -8.85
C SER A 194 49.19 -20.55 -7.98
N GLU A 195 49.24 -20.87 -6.68
CA GLU A 195 50.32 -20.46 -5.77
C GLU A 195 51.69 -21.06 -6.14
N ILE A 196 51.71 -22.21 -6.84
CA ILE A 196 52.90 -22.94 -7.28
C ILE A 196 53.35 -22.48 -8.67
N TYR A 197 52.41 -22.21 -9.58
CA TYR A 197 52.69 -21.88 -10.98
C TYR A 197 52.69 -20.38 -11.31
N GLY A 198 52.20 -19.54 -10.40
CA GLY A 198 52.18 -18.08 -10.56
C GLY A 198 51.02 -17.57 -11.43
N TYR A 199 51.00 -16.24 -11.62
CA TYR A 199 50.00 -15.52 -12.42
C TYR A 199 50.00 -16.02 -13.88
N GLY A 200 48.89 -16.63 -14.32
CA GLY A 200 48.70 -17.22 -15.66
C GLY A 200 47.93 -18.54 -15.68
N GLY A 201 47.76 -19.19 -14.52
CA GLY A 201 47.06 -20.47 -14.36
C GLY A 201 47.94 -21.68 -14.73
N GLY A 202 47.89 -22.72 -13.90
CA GLY A 202 48.40 -24.05 -14.25
C GLY A 202 47.56 -24.72 -15.34
N SER A 203 47.98 -25.87 -15.86
CA SER A 203 47.11 -26.67 -16.73
C SER A 203 46.05 -27.39 -15.91
N TYR A 204 44.79 -27.42 -16.36
CA TYR A 204 43.73 -28.17 -15.69
C TYR A 204 44.14 -29.60 -15.33
N GLU A 205 43.94 -29.98 -14.07
CA GLU A 205 44.24 -31.32 -13.54
C GLU A 205 42.96 -32.13 -13.23
N PRO A 206 42.54 -33.04 -14.14
CA PRO A 206 41.33 -33.83 -13.96
C PRO A 206 41.34 -34.66 -12.66
N GLY A 207 40.25 -34.58 -11.90
CA GLY A 207 40.06 -35.32 -10.64
C GLY A 207 40.56 -34.59 -9.40
N LEU A 208 41.40 -33.55 -9.56
CA LEU A 208 41.79 -32.65 -8.48
C LEU A 208 41.02 -31.33 -8.51
N GLU A 209 40.70 -30.86 -9.72
CA GLU A 209 40.08 -29.55 -9.96
C GLU A 209 38.65 -29.69 -10.47
N LYS A 210 37.83 -28.69 -10.16
CA LYS A 210 36.47 -28.56 -10.69
C LYS A 210 36.49 -27.70 -11.96
N ARG A 211 35.56 -27.97 -12.86
CA ARG A 211 35.49 -27.35 -14.18
C ARG A 211 34.05 -27.19 -14.66
N GLY A 212 33.81 -26.16 -15.45
CA GLY A 212 32.50 -25.88 -16.05
C GLY A 212 31.38 -25.77 -15.03
N GLU A 213 30.30 -26.51 -15.27
CA GLU A 213 29.09 -26.43 -14.47
C GLU A 213 29.27 -26.86 -13.00
N GLU A 214 30.31 -27.66 -12.70
CA GLU A 214 30.67 -28.04 -11.33
C GLU A 214 31.47 -26.97 -10.59
N LEU A 215 32.01 -25.98 -11.31
CA LEU A 215 32.76 -24.87 -10.74
C LEU A 215 31.79 -23.72 -10.39
N VAL A 216 31.20 -23.80 -9.20
CA VAL A 216 30.28 -22.77 -8.70
C VAL A 216 31.06 -21.54 -8.27
N ILE A 217 30.61 -20.36 -8.65
CA ILE A 217 31.29 -19.07 -8.41
C ILE A 217 30.47 -18.20 -7.46
N MET A 218 29.15 -18.27 -7.61
CA MET A 218 28.19 -17.55 -6.80
C MET A 218 27.08 -18.51 -6.40
N ALA A 219 26.60 -18.38 -5.17
CA ALA A 219 25.52 -19.20 -4.63
C ALA A 219 24.61 -18.39 -3.71
N CYS A 220 23.40 -18.90 -3.51
CA CYS A 220 22.51 -18.43 -2.47
C CYS A 220 22.08 -19.54 -1.54
N ALA A 221 21.66 -19.14 -0.35
CA ALA A 221 20.95 -19.97 0.60
C ALA A 221 19.85 -19.14 1.27
N GLU A 222 18.85 -19.83 1.81
CA GLU A 222 17.82 -19.26 2.66
C GLU A 222 17.89 -19.99 4.00
N SER A 223 17.82 -19.23 5.09
CA SER A 223 17.88 -19.77 6.45
C SER A 223 16.84 -19.07 7.29
N GLU A 224 15.83 -19.81 7.74
CA GLU A 224 14.64 -19.27 8.39
C GLU A 224 13.99 -18.16 7.53
N LYS A 225 14.06 -16.90 7.97
CA LYS A 225 13.54 -15.72 7.26
C LYS A 225 14.61 -14.99 6.44
N GLY A 226 15.88 -15.29 6.69
CA GLY A 226 17.02 -14.57 6.11
C GLY A 226 17.50 -15.17 4.79
N ARG A 227 18.25 -14.34 4.06
CA ARG A 227 18.77 -14.66 2.73
C ARG A 227 20.28 -14.49 2.73
N ILE A 228 20.98 -15.39 2.06
CA ILE A 228 22.44 -15.38 1.98
C ILE A 228 22.84 -15.42 0.52
N VAL A 229 23.75 -14.55 0.13
CA VAL A 229 24.49 -14.65 -1.13
C VAL A 229 25.97 -14.78 -0.79
N ALA A 230 26.63 -15.77 -1.39
CA ALA A 230 28.07 -15.90 -1.32
C ALA A 230 28.66 -15.86 -2.71
N MET A 231 29.80 -15.18 -2.84
CA MET A 231 30.53 -15.08 -4.09
C MET A 231 32.03 -15.14 -3.82
N GLY A 232 32.74 -15.96 -4.58
CA GLY A 232 34.17 -16.17 -4.40
C GLY A 232 35.07 -15.02 -4.84
N ASP A 233 34.53 -13.83 -5.11
CA ASP A 233 35.27 -12.68 -5.61
C ASP A 233 34.74 -11.37 -5.00
N THR A 234 35.65 -10.48 -4.58
CA THR A 234 35.32 -9.11 -4.14
C THR A 234 35.47 -8.08 -5.25
N SER A 235 36.18 -8.45 -6.31
CA SER A 235 36.65 -7.53 -7.34
C SER A 235 35.54 -7.06 -8.29
N LEU A 236 34.40 -7.75 -8.33
CA LEU A 236 33.18 -7.19 -8.92
C LEU A 236 32.80 -5.82 -8.35
N PHE A 237 33.15 -5.58 -7.09
CA PHE A 237 32.78 -4.41 -6.29
C PHE A 237 33.96 -3.46 -6.07
N ARG A 238 35.12 -3.75 -6.70
CA ARG A 238 36.36 -3.02 -6.49
C ARG A 238 36.39 -1.75 -7.33
N GLY A 239 36.28 -0.62 -6.66
CA GLY A 239 36.36 0.69 -7.28
C GLY A 239 37.70 1.01 -7.93
N LYS A 240 37.74 2.06 -8.76
CA LYS A 240 38.96 2.51 -9.46
C LYS A 240 40.10 2.80 -8.49
N ALA A 241 39.80 3.37 -7.33
CA ALA A 241 40.78 3.68 -6.29
C ALA A 241 41.48 2.43 -5.72
N ALA A 242 40.85 1.25 -5.84
CA ALA A 242 41.36 -0.02 -5.32
C ALA A 242 41.98 -0.94 -6.37
N SER A 243 41.82 -0.65 -7.66
CA SER A 243 42.16 -1.53 -8.79
C SER A 243 43.50 -1.21 -9.48
N GLY A 244 43.97 0.04 -9.44
CA GLY A 244 45.25 0.43 -10.04
C GLY A 244 45.33 0.22 -11.57
N SER A 245 46.54 0.18 -12.12
CA SER A 245 46.81 -0.25 -13.52
C SER A 245 46.63 -1.77 -13.63
N PRO A 246 46.11 -2.36 -14.72
CA PRO A 246 45.96 -1.80 -16.08
C PRO A 246 44.57 -1.25 -16.44
N TRP A 247 43.69 -1.02 -15.47
CA TRP A 247 42.30 -0.63 -15.71
C TRP A 247 42.17 0.81 -16.27
N PRO A 248 41.70 0.99 -17.52
CA PRO A 248 41.49 2.33 -18.11
C PRO A 248 40.36 3.12 -17.44
N GLN A 249 39.31 2.41 -17.03
CA GLN A 249 38.15 2.92 -16.31
C GLN A 249 37.88 2.05 -15.08
N ASP A 250 36.95 2.47 -14.23
CA ASP A 250 36.54 1.72 -13.05
C ASP A 250 36.04 0.30 -13.44
N PRO A 251 36.60 -0.79 -12.88
CA PRO A 251 36.12 -2.16 -13.10
C PRO A 251 34.61 -2.33 -12.91
N LEU A 252 34.01 -1.56 -11.99
CA LEU A 252 32.57 -1.61 -11.74
C LEU A 252 31.73 -1.18 -12.96
N GLU A 253 32.29 -0.39 -13.88
CA GLU A 253 31.60 0.10 -15.10
C GLU A 253 31.62 -0.91 -16.25
N TYR A 254 32.34 -2.01 -16.11
CA TYR A 254 32.41 -3.05 -17.14
C TYR A 254 31.27 -4.06 -16.98
N LEU A 255 30.80 -4.57 -18.12
CA LEU A 255 29.76 -5.61 -18.23
C LEU A 255 28.54 -5.31 -17.31
N ASP A 256 27.99 -6.31 -16.60
CA ASP A 256 26.77 -6.16 -15.78
C ASP A 256 27.05 -6.05 -14.27
N HIS A 257 28.24 -5.65 -13.84
CA HIS A 257 28.66 -5.66 -12.42
C HIS A 257 27.75 -4.82 -11.52
N LYS A 258 27.45 -3.57 -11.89
CA LYS A 258 26.52 -2.70 -11.15
C LYS A 258 25.12 -3.30 -11.03
N ARG A 259 24.64 -3.94 -12.11
CA ARG A 259 23.32 -4.57 -12.11
C ARG A 259 23.30 -5.76 -11.16
N LEU A 260 24.32 -6.61 -11.21
CA LEU A 260 24.46 -7.75 -10.30
C LEU A 260 24.52 -7.27 -8.85
N ALA A 261 25.34 -6.24 -8.55
CA ALA A 261 25.43 -5.65 -7.21
C ALA A 261 24.07 -5.16 -6.69
N LEU A 262 23.34 -4.39 -7.49
CA LEU A 262 22.02 -3.88 -7.13
C LEU A 262 20.99 -5.01 -6.94
N ASN A 263 20.99 -6.00 -7.82
CA ASN A 263 20.08 -7.14 -7.72
C ASN A 263 20.33 -7.96 -6.45
N ILE A 264 21.59 -8.19 -6.09
CA ILE A 264 21.99 -8.89 -4.86
C ILE A 264 21.49 -8.12 -3.64
N VAL A 265 21.80 -6.83 -3.55
CA VAL A 265 21.39 -6.00 -2.41
C VAL A 265 19.88 -5.92 -2.31
N ASN A 266 19.16 -5.72 -3.42
CA ASN A 266 17.70 -5.72 -3.46
C ASN A 266 17.09 -7.03 -2.96
N TRP A 267 17.71 -8.16 -3.31
CA TRP A 267 17.21 -9.47 -2.87
C TRP A 267 17.53 -9.75 -1.40
N LEU A 268 18.62 -9.20 -0.87
CA LEU A 268 19.03 -9.33 0.52
C LEU A 268 18.31 -8.35 1.47
N SER A 269 17.90 -7.17 1.00
CA SER A 269 17.35 -6.07 1.83
C SER A 269 15.85 -6.21 2.17
N VAL A 270 15.34 -7.45 2.25
CA VAL A 270 13.89 -7.68 2.39
C VAL A 270 13.37 -7.46 3.80
N LYS A 271 14.21 -7.54 4.83
CA LYS A 271 13.82 -7.36 6.25
C LYS A 271 13.02 -6.06 6.49
N GLY A 272 13.61 -4.90 6.26
CA GLY A 272 12.98 -3.61 6.47
C GLY A 272 11.82 -3.34 5.51
N LYS A 273 11.83 -3.98 4.33
CA LYS A 273 10.69 -3.95 3.40
C LYS A 273 9.48 -4.70 3.95
N ILE A 274 9.69 -5.85 4.60
CA ILE A 274 8.64 -6.62 5.27
C ILE A 274 8.17 -5.92 6.55
N GLU A 275 9.08 -5.43 7.40
CA GLU A 275 8.72 -4.72 8.63
C GLU A 275 7.83 -3.51 8.32
N ARG A 276 8.23 -2.70 7.35
CA ARG A 276 7.43 -1.58 6.88
C ARG A 276 6.10 -2.03 6.26
N ALA A 277 6.10 -3.12 5.50
CA ALA A 277 4.87 -3.65 4.93
C ALA A 277 3.89 -4.11 6.02
N SER A 278 4.40 -4.73 7.08
CA SER A 278 3.60 -5.14 8.24
C SER A 278 3.00 -3.95 8.97
N GLU A 279 3.79 -2.91 9.26
CA GLU A 279 3.30 -1.70 9.93
C GLU A 279 2.18 -1.01 9.14
N LEU A 280 2.35 -0.89 7.82
CA LEU A 280 1.35 -0.29 6.94
C LEU A 280 0.10 -1.18 6.75
N ILE A 281 0.26 -2.50 6.83
CA ILE A 281 -0.88 -3.44 6.86
C ILE A 281 -1.68 -3.24 8.15
N ASP A 282 -1.02 -3.18 9.31
CA ASP A 282 -1.69 -2.96 10.60
C ASP A 282 -2.42 -1.61 10.62
N GLU A 283 -1.83 -0.57 10.02
CA GLU A 283 -2.46 0.74 9.83
C GLU A 283 -3.69 0.64 8.91
N ALA A 284 -3.59 -0.06 7.77
CA ALA A 284 -4.70 -0.23 6.85
C ALA A 284 -5.85 -1.05 7.46
N GLU A 285 -5.55 -2.09 8.25
CA GLU A 285 -6.55 -2.86 9.00
C GLU A 285 -7.29 -1.97 10.00
N SER A 286 -6.57 -1.15 10.78
CA SER A 286 -7.16 -0.19 11.71
C SER A 286 -8.05 0.85 11.01
N LEU A 287 -7.65 1.32 9.83
CA LEU A 287 -8.47 2.24 9.03
C LEU A 287 -9.74 1.57 8.49
N ILE A 288 -9.65 0.29 8.08
CA ILE A 288 -10.82 -0.51 7.66
C ILE A 288 -11.79 -0.71 8.83
N GLU A 289 -11.30 -1.01 10.03
CA GLU A 289 -12.14 -1.13 11.24
C GLU A 289 -12.85 0.18 11.59
N GLN A 290 -12.19 1.32 11.36
CA GLN A 290 -12.80 2.65 11.47
C GLN A 290 -13.69 2.99 10.26
N GLY A 291 -13.73 2.11 9.25
CA GLY A 291 -14.20 2.27 7.87
C GLY A 291 -13.88 3.61 7.22
N ARG A 292 -12.61 3.99 7.35
CA ARG A 292 -11.94 5.02 6.55
C ARG A 292 -11.37 4.33 5.31
N TYR A 293 -12.25 3.80 4.47
CA TYR A 293 -11.91 2.86 3.41
C TYR A 293 -11.02 3.45 2.32
N GLN A 294 -11.25 4.72 1.95
CA GLN A 294 -10.44 5.39 0.94
C GLN A 294 -8.98 5.55 1.40
N GLU A 295 -8.75 5.89 2.67
CA GLU A 295 -7.40 6.05 3.23
C GLU A 295 -6.67 4.71 3.32
N ALA A 296 -7.39 3.65 3.75
CA ALA A 296 -6.84 2.30 3.74
C ALA A 296 -6.46 1.84 2.32
N LYS A 297 -7.32 2.14 1.33
CA LYS A 297 -7.08 1.81 -0.08
C LYS A 297 -5.81 2.46 -0.60
N ASP A 298 -5.61 3.75 -0.32
CA ASP A 298 -4.43 4.49 -0.78
C ASP A 298 -3.13 3.85 -0.25
N ILE A 299 -3.08 3.51 1.04
CA ILE A 299 -1.94 2.81 1.67
C ILE A 299 -1.69 1.44 1.01
N LEU A 300 -2.76 0.68 0.74
CA LEU A 300 -2.66 -0.67 0.20
C LEU A 300 -2.25 -0.69 -1.28
N GLU A 301 -2.61 0.33 -2.06
CA GLU A 301 -2.13 0.48 -3.43
C GLU A 301 -0.62 0.71 -3.49
N ASP A 302 -0.09 1.51 -2.57
CA ASP A 302 1.36 1.72 -2.41
C ASP A 302 2.06 0.42 -2.01
N LEU A 303 1.51 -0.31 -1.03
CA LEU A 303 2.04 -1.60 -0.56
C LEU A 303 2.05 -2.70 -1.62
N ARG A 304 1.09 -2.68 -2.56
CA ARG A 304 1.06 -3.65 -3.66
C ARG A 304 2.34 -3.58 -4.50
N SER A 305 2.88 -2.37 -4.70
CA SER A 305 4.13 -2.17 -5.44
C SER A 305 5.34 -2.74 -4.67
N ILE A 306 5.37 -2.55 -3.36
CA ILE A 306 6.45 -3.01 -2.46
C ILE A 306 6.45 -4.54 -2.35
N SER A 307 5.29 -5.14 -2.10
CA SER A 307 5.14 -6.60 -1.93
C SER A 307 5.46 -7.37 -3.21
N GLN A 308 5.10 -6.84 -4.38
CA GLN A 308 5.49 -7.42 -5.67
C GLN A 308 7.01 -7.37 -5.91
N GLN A 309 7.68 -6.30 -5.49
CA GLN A 309 9.14 -6.19 -5.60
C GLN A 309 9.87 -7.11 -4.63
N ALA A 310 9.32 -7.33 -3.43
CA ALA A 310 9.90 -8.21 -2.42
C ALA A 310 9.72 -9.72 -2.72
N GLU A 311 8.88 -10.06 -3.71
CA GLU A 311 8.47 -11.43 -4.08
C GLU A 311 7.89 -12.23 -2.88
N ASP A 312 7.31 -11.54 -1.91
CA ASP A 312 6.65 -12.19 -0.76
C ASP A 312 5.18 -12.49 -1.07
N ALA A 313 4.90 -13.76 -1.36
CA ALA A 313 3.56 -14.26 -1.66
C ALA A 313 2.58 -14.12 -0.48
N GLY A 314 3.08 -14.14 0.76
CA GLY A 314 2.28 -13.99 1.98
C GLY A 314 1.72 -12.58 2.08
N THR A 315 2.61 -11.59 2.15
CA THR A 315 2.25 -10.16 2.16
C THR A 315 1.42 -9.78 0.93
N THR A 316 1.79 -10.26 -0.26
CA THR A 316 1.01 -10.00 -1.50
C THR A 316 -0.44 -10.46 -1.38
N ARG A 317 -0.67 -11.64 -0.79
CA ARG A 317 -2.03 -12.16 -0.58
C ARG A 317 -2.79 -11.34 0.44
N GLN A 318 -2.16 -10.96 1.56
CA GLN A 318 -2.80 -10.14 2.59
C GLN A 318 -3.19 -8.76 2.06
N VAL A 319 -2.26 -8.07 1.39
CA VAL A 319 -2.51 -6.78 0.72
C VAL A 319 -3.64 -6.89 -0.29
N ALA A 320 -3.71 -7.97 -1.09
CA ALA A 320 -4.79 -8.16 -2.06
C ALA A 320 -6.17 -8.31 -1.41
N VAL A 321 -6.27 -9.01 -0.28
CA VAL A 321 -7.53 -9.18 0.47
C VAL A 321 -7.98 -7.85 1.07
N LEU A 322 -7.08 -7.15 1.76
CA LEU A 322 -7.40 -5.86 2.37
C LEU A 322 -7.75 -4.81 1.31
N LEU A 323 -7.03 -4.80 0.18
CA LEU A 323 -7.31 -3.86 -0.92
C LEU A 323 -8.69 -4.10 -1.53
N PHE A 324 -9.12 -5.36 -1.62
CA PHE A 324 -10.48 -5.70 -2.04
C PHE A 324 -11.52 -5.13 -1.06
N ILE A 325 -11.34 -5.34 0.24
CA ILE A 325 -12.24 -4.81 1.28
C ILE A 325 -12.29 -3.28 1.22
N ALA A 326 -11.14 -2.62 1.21
CA ALA A 326 -11.04 -1.17 1.17
C ALA A 326 -11.66 -0.57 -0.10
N THR A 327 -11.44 -1.21 -1.25
CA THR A 327 -12.06 -0.77 -2.52
C THR A 327 -13.58 -0.87 -2.47
N LYS A 328 -14.12 -1.97 -1.94
CA LYS A 328 -15.56 -2.17 -1.82
C LYS A 328 -16.21 -1.28 -0.78
N GLY A 329 -15.57 -1.07 0.36
CA GLY A 329 -16.03 -0.12 1.37
C GLY A 329 -16.09 1.32 0.82
N ALA A 330 -15.05 1.75 0.07
CA ALA A 330 -15.05 3.09 -0.54
C ALA A 330 -16.13 3.26 -1.62
N GLU A 331 -16.42 2.21 -2.40
CA GLU A 331 -17.56 2.20 -3.33
C GLU A 331 -18.90 2.35 -2.59
N ALA A 332 -19.05 1.65 -1.46
CA ALA A 332 -20.25 1.75 -0.63
C ALA A 332 -20.40 3.14 0.05
N ASP A 333 -19.30 3.73 0.53
CA ASP A 333 -19.30 5.12 1.06
C ASP A 333 -19.80 6.12 0.01
N GLN A 334 -19.38 5.94 -1.25
CA GLN A 334 -19.85 6.78 -2.36
C GLN A 334 -21.35 6.59 -2.62
N LEU A 335 -21.84 5.34 -2.63
CA LEU A 335 -23.27 5.05 -2.79
C LEU A 335 -24.11 5.69 -1.67
N VAL A 336 -23.64 5.62 -0.41
CA VAL A 336 -24.32 6.31 0.71
C VAL A 336 -24.36 7.82 0.48
N THR A 337 -23.24 8.42 0.06
CA THR A 337 -23.18 9.86 -0.22
C THR A 337 -24.16 10.27 -1.33
N GLU A 338 -24.27 9.46 -2.39
CA GLU A 338 -25.24 9.68 -3.48
C GLU A 338 -26.68 9.51 -2.96
N GLY A 339 -26.96 8.49 -2.16
CA GLY A 339 -28.27 8.26 -1.55
C GLY A 339 -28.70 9.38 -0.59
N GLU A 340 -27.78 9.90 0.24
CA GLU A 340 -28.03 11.04 1.12
C GLU A 340 -28.41 12.29 0.32
N SER A 341 -27.73 12.55 -0.81
CA SER A 341 -28.09 13.67 -1.70
C SER A 341 -29.51 13.52 -2.26
N TYR A 342 -29.95 12.31 -2.63
CA TYR A 342 -31.32 12.08 -3.09
C TYR A 342 -32.35 12.19 -1.97
N LEU A 343 -31.99 11.79 -0.75
CA LEU A 343 -32.83 11.92 0.43
C LEU A 343 -33.06 13.40 0.78
N GLU A 344 -32.02 14.23 0.71
CA GLU A 344 -32.12 15.69 0.87
C GLU A 344 -33.08 16.31 -0.17
N ASP A 345 -33.10 15.78 -1.39
CA ASP A 345 -34.03 16.17 -2.46
C ASP A 345 -35.45 15.56 -2.29
N LEU A 346 -35.71 14.85 -1.19
CA LEU A 346 -36.95 14.11 -0.88
C LEU A 346 -37.29 13.03 -1.93
N ASN A 347 -36.30 12.57 -2.70
CA ASN A 347 -36.45 11.50 -3.68
C ASN A 347 -36.11 10.15 -3.03
N CYS A 348 -36.99 9.69 -2.13
CA CYS A 348 -36.80 8.46 -1.36
C CYS A 348 -36.77 7.19 -2.22
N GLU A 349 -37.40 7.19 -3.40
CA GLU A 349 -37.36 6.04 -4.32
C GLU A 349 -35.92 5.80 -4.83
N GLU A 350 -35.25 6.84 -5.32
CA GLU A 350 -33.86 6.73 -5.76
C GLU A 350 -32.91 6.54 -4.58
N ALA A 351 -33.07 7.29 -3.48
CA ALA A 351 -32.23 7.14 -2.29
C ALA A 351 -32.23 5.70 -1.75
N SER A 352 -33.40 5.04 -1.73
CA SER A 352 -33.51 3.66 -1.27
C SER A 352 -32.72 2.68 -2.14
N ILE A 353 -32.65 2.89 -3.46
CA ILE A 353 -31.84 2.05 -4.35
C ILE A 353 -30.37 2.12 -3.95
N TYR A 354 -29.84 3.34 -3.78
CA TYR A 354 -28.46 3.56 -3.37
C TYR A 354 -28.14 2.95 -2.00
N PHE A 355 -29.02 3.11 -1.02
CA PHE A 355 -28.83 2.53 0.32
C PHE A 355 -28.94 0.99 0.32
N GLU A 356 -29.80 0.38 -0.50
CA GLU A 356 -29.87 -1.08 -0.66
C GLU A 356 -28.61 -1.65 -1.33
N GLU A 357 -28.07 -0.95 -2.33
CA GLU A 357 -26.81 -1.32 -2.97
C GLU A 357 -25.64 -1.21 -1.97
N ALA A 358 -25.53 -0.07 -1.27
CA ALA A 358 -24.51 0.13 -0.24
C ALA A 358 -24.59 -0.93 0.88
N LEU A 359 -25.80 -1.23 1.37
CA LEU A 359 -26.06 -2.28 2.36
C LEU A 359 -25.55 -3.64 1.90
N THR A 360 -25.80 -3.98 0.64
CA THR A 360 -25.34 -5.25 0.05
C THR A 360 -23.82 -5.31 0.03
N VAL A 361 -23.17 -4.20 -0.33
CA VAL A 361 -21.71 -4.12 -0.36
C VAL A 361 -21.12 -4.22 1.05
N TYR A 362 -21.62 -3.46 2.04
CA TYR A 362 -21.13 -3.52 3.43
C TYR A 362 -21.25 -4.92 4.04
N ARG A 363 -22.39 -5.59 3.83
CA ARG A 363 -22.56 -6.99 4.25
C ARG A 363 -21.59 -7.93 3.57
N SER A 364 -21.28 -7.70 2.29
CA SER A 364 -20.34 -8.55 1.55
C SER A 364 -18.91 -8.46 2.06
N ILE A 365 -18.54 -7.32 2.67
CA ILE A 365 -17.21 -7.09 3.28
C ILE A 365 -17.21 -7.30 4.80
N GLY A 366 -18.37 -7.57 5.41
CA GLY A 366 -18.50 -7.84 6.84
C GLY A 366 -18.54 -6.59 7.74
N ASP A 367 -18.82 -5.41 7.20
CA ASP A 367 -19.02 -4.19 8.00
C ASP A 367 -20.48 -4.09 8.46
N GLU A 368 -20.77 -4.71 9.61
CA GLU A 368 -22.10 -4.73 10.20
C GLU A 368 -22.54 -3.36 10.73
N GLU A 369 -21.60 -2.51 11.20
CA GLU A 369 -21.94 -1.19 11.74
C GLU A 369 -22.49 -0.27 10.63
N ARG A 370 -21.84 -0.24 9.46
CA ARG A 370 -22.32 0.56 8.33
C ARG A 370 -23.50 -0.08 7.63
N ALA A 371 -23.59 -1.41 7.62
CA ALA A 371 -24.80 -2.09 7.18
C ALA A 371 -26.01 -1.67 8.03
N GLU A 372 -25.86 -1.56 9.36
CA GLU A 372 -26.92 -1.06 10.24
C GLU A 372 -27.28 0.39 9.93
N LYS A 373 -26.29 1.28 9.71
CA LYS A 373 -26.54 2.67 9.27
C LYS A 373 -27.34 2.74 7.96
N CYS A 374 -27.06 1.87 7.00
CA CYS A 374 -27.84 1.82 5.75
C CYS A 374 -29.30 1.39 6.00
N LEU A 375 -29.54 0.49 6.96
CA LEU A 375 -30.91 0.10 7.35
C LEU A 375 -31.65 1.25 8.03
N ASP A 376 -30.94 2.04 8.85
CA ASP A 376 -31.51 3.24 9.47
C ASP A 376 -31.92 4.27 8.41
N LEU A 377 -31.05 4.52 7.43
CA LEU A 377 -31.34 5.41 6.29
C LEU A 377 -32.51 4.92 5.42
N LEU A 378 -32.61 3.60 5.19
CA LEU A 378 -33.77 3.01 4.50
C LEU A 378 -35.06 3.18 5.29
N THR A 379 -35.00 3.08 6.61
CA THR A 379 -36.15 3.32 7.50
C THR A 379 -36.57 4.79 7.42
N GLU A 380 -35.60 5.71 7.42
CA GLU A 380 -35.84 7.15 7.24
C GLU A 380 -36.50 7.45 5.89
N CYS A 381 -36.07 6.81 4.79
CA CYS A 381 -36.72 6.91 3.49
C CYS A 381 -38.20 6.46 3.54
N GLY A 382 -38.46 5.34 4.22
CA GLY A 382 -39.82 4.80 4.39
C GLY A 382 -40.72 5.74 5.19
N ASP A 383 -40.24 6.25 6.32
CA ASP A 383 -40.95 7.19 7.18
C ASP A 383 -41.23 8.52 6.46
N THR A 384 -40.24 9.04 5.74
CA THR A 384 -40.36 10.26 4.92
C THR A 384 -41.41 10.10 3.83
N THR A 385 -41.41 8.96 3.12
CA THR A 385 -42.39 8.65 2.08
C THR A 385 -43.81 8.55 2.66
N ALA A 386 -43.97 7.86 3.79
CA ALA A 386 -45.27 7.70 4.45
C ALA A 386 -45.82 9.05 4.95
N LEU A 387 -44.95 9.91 5.48
CA LEU A 387 -45.32 11.25 5.94
C LEU A 387 -45.78 12.13 4.76
N LEU A 388 -45.04 12.10 3.64
CA LEU A 388 -45.39 12.84 2.43
C LEU A 388 -46.73 12.40 1.83
N GLN A 389 -46.95 11.09 1.69
CA GLN A 389 -48.20 10.53 1.18
C GLN A 389 -49.40 10.92 2.06
N LYS A 390 -49.22 10.87 3.38
CA LYS A 390 -50.27 11.27 4.33
C LYS A 390 -50.59 12.77 4.22
N ALA A 391 -49.57 13.61 4.09
CA ALA A 391 -49.74 15.05 3.91
C ALA A 391 -50.50 15.37 2.61
N ASP A 392 -50.11 14.74 1.49
CA ASP A 392 -50.77 14.90 0.19
C ASP A 392 -52.23 14.42 0.21
N LEU A 393 -52.50 13.27 0.83
CA LEU A 393 -53.88 12.75 0.97
C LEU A 393 -54.77 13.73 1.75
N LEU A 394 -54.29 14.23 2.89
CA LEU A 394 -55.03 15.19 3.72
C LEU A 394 -55.29 16.51 2.97
N LEU A 395 -54.31 16.97 2.19
CA LEU A 395 -54.45 18.18 1.38
C LEU A 395 -55.51 18.00 0.28
N GLU A 396 -55.50 16.87 -0.44
CA GLU A 396 -56.48 16.60 -1.50
C GLU A 396 -57.89 16.36 -0.93
N GLU A 397 -58.04 15.60 0.16
CA GLU A 397 -59.33 15.46 0.86
C GLU A 397 -59.87 16.82 1.32
N GLY A 398 -58.99 17.70 1.83
CA GLY A 398 -59.34 19.06 2.20
C GLY A 398 -59.86 19.89 1.02
N LYS A 399 -59.26 19.75 -0.16
CA LYS A 399 -59.71 20.40 -1.40
C LYS A 399 -61.06 19.85 -1.89
N GLU A 400 -61.26 18.55 -1.83
CA GLU A 400 -62.54 17.92 -2.22
C GLU A 400 -63.69 18.37 -1.31
N LEU A 401 -63.51 18.30 0.02
CA LEU A 401 -64.49 18.75 1.01
C LEU A 401 -64.85 20.24 0.86
N LYS A 402 -63.88 21.06 0.48
CA LYS A 402 -64.10 22.47 0.12
C LYS A 402 -65.01 22.59 -1.11
N GLY A 403 -64.82 21.76 -2.12
CA GLY A 403 -65.67 21.67 -3.32
C GLY A 403 -67.11 21.25 -3.00
N GLU A 404 -67.29 20.37 -2.02
CA GLU A 404 -68.61 19.94 -1.52
C GLU A 404 -69.31 20.97 -0.61
N GLY A 405 -68.63 22.07 -0.25
CA GLY A 405 -69.14 23.08 0.68
C GLY A 405 -69.03 22.72 2.16
N LYS A 406 -68.33 21.63 2.52
CA LYS A 406 -68.07 21.20 3.91
C LYS A 406 -66.86 21.92 4.50
N TYR A 407 -66.95 23.25 4.61
CA TYR A 407 -65.80 24.11 4.94
C TYR A 407 -65.15 23.85 6.31
N ALA A 408 -65.89 23.32 7.29
CA ALA A 408 -65.33 23.02 8.61
C ALA A 408 -64.41 21.78 8.58
N GLU A 409 -64.84 20.73 7.90
CA GLU A 409 -64.07 19.49 7.72
C GLU A 409 -62.87 19.73 6.81
N ALA A 410 -63.06 20.51 5.73
CA ALA A 410 -61.98 20.93 4.84
C ALA A 410 -60.86 21.68 5.58
N LEU A 411 -61.22 22.60 6.48
CA LEU A 411 -60.24 23.37 7.26
C LEU A 411 -59.42 22.46 8.18
N GLN A 412 -60.07 21.50 8.83
CA GLN A 412 -59.40 20.56 9.72
C GLN A 412 -58.34 19.73 8.98
N ARG A 413 -58.68 19.15 7.82
CA ARG A 413 -57.74 18.30 7.06
C ARG A 413 -56.50 19.07 6.60
N ILE A 414 -56.68 20.31 6.14
CA ILE A 414 -55.55 21.15 5.68
C ILE A 414 -54.69 21.63 6.86
N GLU A 415 -55.30 21.92 8.02
CA GLU A 415 -54.55 22.23 9.25
C GLU A 415 -53.76 21.02 9.78
N GLU A 416 -54.25 19.79 9.55
CA GLU A 416 -53.52 18.55 9.87
C GLU A 416 -52.38 18.26 8.87
N ALA A 417 -52.54 18.60 7.58
CA ALA A 417 -51.52 18.39 6.54
C ALA A 417 -50.31 19.34 6.68
N LYS A 418 -50.58 20.61 6.99
CA LYS A 418 -49.56 21.69 7.05
C LYS A 418 -48.30 21.33 7.88
N PRO A 419 -48.38 20.89 9.15
CA PRO A 419 -47.19 20.62 9.95
C PRO A 419 -46.33 19.48 9.40
N MET A 420 -46.92 18.54 8.64
CA MET A 420 -46.17 17.47 7.98
C MET A 420 -45.30 18.02 6.85
N TYR A 421 -45.83 18.96 6.05
CA TYR A 421 -45.03 19.66 5.04
C TYR A 421 -43.98 20.59 5.65
N GLU A 422 -44.24 21.18 6.83
CA GLU A 422 -43.25 21.96 7.57
C GLU A 422 -42.10 21.07 8.07
N GLN A 423 -42.41 19.88 8.59
CA GLN A 423 -41.41 18.90 9.01
C GLN A 423 -40.54 18.40 7.85
N LEU A 424 -41.13 18.26 6.65
CA LEU A 424 -40.42 17.90 5.42
C LEU A 424 -39.81 19.10 4.68
N GLU A 425 -39.90 20.31 5.25
CA GLU A 425 -39.39 21.56 4.66
C GLU A 425 -39.93 21.88 3.24
N ILE A 426 -41.13 21.42 2.88
CA ILE A 426 -41.76 21.64 1.56
C ILE A 426 -42.48 23.00 1.52
N ALA A 427 -41.71 24.09 1.44
CA ALA A 427 -42.21 25.47 1.53
C ALA A 427 -43.41 25.78 0.62
N ARG A 428 -43.36 25.32 -0.64
CA ARG A 428 -44.45 25.54 -1.62
C ARG A 428 -45.79 24.95 -1.15
N ARG A 429 -45.77 23.77 -0.53
CA ARG A 429 -46.98 23.10 -0.02
C ARG A 429 -47.48 23.75 1.27
N VAL A 430 -46.57 24.23 2.11
CA VAL A 430 -46.91 25.03 3.30
C VAL A 430 -47.64 26.32 2.90
N ASP A 431 -47.16 27.02 1.87
CA ASP A 431 -47.81 28.23 1.32
C ASP A 431 -49.18 27.93 0.70
N GLU A 432 -49.32 26.81 -0.01
CA GLU A 432 -50.60 26.32 -0.54
C GLU A 432 -51.60 26.07 0.59
N CYS A 433 -51.17 25.39 1.67
CA CYS A 433 -51.99 25.16 2.86
C CYS A 433 -52.42 26.47 3.52
N ASN A 434 -51.49 27.42 3.72
CA ASN A 434 -51.77 28.73 4.31
C ASN A 434 -52.84 29.48 3.52
N THR A 435 -52.69 29.51 2.19
CA THR A 435 -53.65 30.18 1.29
C THR A 435 -55.04 29.54 1.39
N LEU A 436 -55.12 28.21 1.36
CA LEU A 436 -56.38 27.48 1.47
C LEU A 436 -57.07 27.68 2.84
N ILE A 437 -56.28 27.70 3.92
CA ILE A 437 -56.76 27.95 5.28
C ILE A 437 -57.41 29.34 5.37
N GLU A 438 -56.77 30.39 4.83
CA GLU A 438 -57.33 31.74 4.83
C GLU A 438 -58.65 31.82 4.05
N GLU A 439 -58.70 31.21 2.87
CA GLU A 439 -59.92 31.17 2.05
C GLU A 439 -61.08 30.46 2.76
N LEU A 440 -60.82 29.31 3.40
CA LEU A 440 -61.82 28.54 4.12
C LEU A 440 -62.37 29.28 5.33
N ARG A 441 -61.50 29.97 6.08
CA ARG A 441 -61.91 30.82 7.20
C ARG A 441 -62.80 31.97 6.74
N ARG A 442 -62.46 32.61 5.61
CA ARG A 442 -63.29 33.67 5.00
C ARG A 442 -64.67 33.14 4.59
N ASN A 443 -64.72 31.99 3.91
CA ASN A 443 -65.98 31.39 3.44
C ASN A 443 -66.90 30.97 4.60
N ARG A 444 -66.35 30.42 5.70
CA ARG A 444 -67.13 30.14 6.93
C ARG A 444 -67.73 31.41 7.51
N LEU A 445 -66.97 32.51 7.55
CA LEU A 445 -67.44 33.77 8.12
C LEU A 445 -68.58 34.36 7.30
N VAL A 446 -68.46 34.34 5.96
CA VAL A 446 -69.54 34.77 5.06
C VAL A 446 -70.79 33.91 5.23
N LEU A 447 -70.65 32.58 5.29
CA LEU A 447 -71.79 31.69 5.51
C LEU A 447 -72.48 31.94 6.85
N ALA A 448 -71.70 32.13 7.92
CA ALA A 448 -72.22 32.43 9.25
C ALA A 448 -72.97 33.77 9.27
N VAL A 449 -72.43 34.81 8.62
CA VAL A 449 -73.10 36.11 8.48
C VAL A 449 -74.43 35.96 7.72
N ILE A 450 -74.46 35.21 6.62
CA ILE A 450 -75.69 34.94 5.87
C ILE A 450 -76.72 34.20 6.73
N LEU A 451 -76.30 33.21 7.52
CA LEU A 451 -77.17 32.45 8.43
C LEU A 451 -77.75 33.32 9.55
N VAL A 452 -76.94 34.22 10.12
CA VAL A 452 -77.41 35.20 11.11
C VAL A 452 -78.39 36.19 10.48
N ILE A 453 -78.08 36.73 9.30
CA ILE A 453 -78.97 37.66 8.60
C ILE A 453 -80.31 36.98 8.27
N THR A 454 -80.29 35.75 7.74
CA THR A 454 -81.50 35.00 7.39
C THR A 454 -82.34 34.64 8.62
N THR A 455 -81.72 34.21 9.72
CA THR A 455 -82.44 33.94 10.98
C THR A 455 -83.06 35.21 11.57
N VAL A 456 -82.35 36.35 11.55
CA VAL A 456 -82.88 37.66 11.96
C VAL A 456 -84.06 38.07 11.08
N ILE A 457 -83.97 37.91 9.74
CA ILE A 457 -85.06 38.20 8.81
C ILE A 457 -86.28 37.31 9.09
N ILE A 458 -86.08 36.00 9.29
CA ILE A 458 -87.16 35.06 9.63
C ILE A 458 -87.82 35.44 10.96
N ALA A 459 -87.04 35.75 11.99
CA ALA A 459 -87.56 36.18 13.29
C ALA A 459 -88.36 37.49 13.18
N ALA A 460 -87.86 38.47 12.44
CA ALA A 460 -88.55 39.72 12.17
C ALA A 460 -89.88 39.49 11.43
N LEU A 461 -89.90 38.61 10.41
CA LEU A 461 -91.12 38.23 9.69
C LEU A 461 -92.14 37.53 10.61
N ILE A 462 -91.69 36.66 11.53
CA ILE A 462 -92.56 36.00 12.51
C ILE A 462 -93.15 37.02 13.50
N LEU A 463 -92.33 37.93 14.02
CA LEU A 463 -92.76 38.98 14.96
C LEU A 463 -93.76 39.94 14.29
N TRP A 464 -93.48 40.37 13.06
CA TRP A 464 -94.40 41.18 12.25
C TRP A 464 -95.73 40.48 12.00
N ARG A 465 -95.70 39.18 11.69
CA ARG A 465 -96.92 38.38 11.50
C ARG A 465 -97.72 38.22 12.80
N ARG A 466 -97.06 38.15 13.96
CA ARG A 466 -97.71 38.12 15.29
C ARG A 466 -98.31 39.48 15.67
N SER A 467 -97.65 40.61 15.38
CA SER A 467 -98.19 41.94 15.69
C SER A 467 -99.46 42.22 14.89
N LYS A 468 -99.51 41.83 13.61
CA LYS A 468 -100.72 41.92 12.78
C LYS A 468 -101.90 41.14 13.37
N ARG A 469 -101.64 39.94 13.91
CA ARG A 469 -102.65 39.14 14.62
C ARG A 469 -103.11 39.78 15.93
N TYR A 470 -102.24 40.52 16.62
CA TYR A 470 -102.58 41.20 17.86
C TYR A 470 -103.48 42.42 17.60
N GLU A 471 -103.20 43.19 16.54
CA GLU A 471 -104.05 44.30 16.08
C GLU A 471 -105.44 43.84 15.60
N GLU A 472 -105.57 42.62 15.06
CA GLU A 472 -106.87 41.99 14.74
C GLU A 472 -107.68 41.61 16.00
N ILE A 473 -107.03 41.30 17.12
CA ILE A 473 -107.68 40.83 18.37
C ILE A 473 -107.95 42.00 19.34
N TYR A 474 -107.12 43.05 19.33
CA TYR A 474 -107.23 44.23 20.18
C TYR A 474 -107.01 45.52 19.37
N PRO A 475 -108.03 46.06 18.69
CA PRO A 475 -107.91 47.30 17.94
C PRO A 475 -107.69 48.49 18.89
N PRO A 476 -106.86 49.48 18.51
CA PRO A 476 -106.58 50.64 19.36
C PRO A 476 -107.85 51.50 19.57
N PRO A 477 -108.05 52.08 20.77
CA PRO A 477 -109.21 52.93 21.07
C PRO A 477 -109.13 54.23 20.26
N LYS A 478 -110.28 54.64 19.69
CA LYS A 478 -110.45 55.79 18.81
C LYS A 478 -110.27 57.13 19.49
#